data_AF-A0A1I0K7S6-F1
#
_entry.id   AF-A0A1I0K7S6-F1
#
_cell.length_a   1.000
_cell.length_b   1.000
_cell.length_c   1.000
_cell.angle_alpha   90.00
_cell.angle_beta   90.00
_cell.angle_gamma   90.00
#
_symmetry.space_group_name_H-M   'P 1'
#
loop_
_entity.id
_entity.type
_entity.pdbx_description
1 polymer ?
#
loop_
_entity_poly.entity_id
_entity_poly.type
_entity_poly.pdbx_seq_one_letter_code
_entity_poly.pdbx_strand_id
1 'polypeptide(L)'
;MSAFRVLVQLEASRYAGSKRGSAARWLVLPLVFAALVAAGFLLPAQDGAQRAPFLGAIALTWLAVMGLAGADMLGFAQQRHRDWMLCLPYSRTRLLKAKAAALLAAGLRIAGLMLAAAAGNYAVSIASGRYEALAGGTLIYTVTAYALLIAAMLPLAVTAGLSISLSLRARRGGLMLAILFSLLWMTPLVLVTLLNDPSWNLADSAYTSPTRVSLYAAALIMLGWPLCYFVMPHIAKKGYGRMAGPQPLQLRLPKRSAAEAGERRTEHPQRAGAPFLSLYRLDSSQIRRIEQLKAVFMLKLAIPVVTAILFFLASSDLQAVLSVVKVPFMVPVVFGSLWLLFRSAAENKQLAWRLTFPHSRFSLLLSQSASVWTKVMQVNLVLFVSMLAGSGAGLAAGRCTTAEAGSTALWLIYAFLTAAISLTVTLGLLQTMYCMFRFKVLSILLIPLAMFASLQLQVVTDLMFPDVISLGDVPGWLQLGAIAVLGIPLSLLCMYAGARCLHSALTGGRKSSLFKSA
;
A
#
# COMPACT_ATOMS: atom_id res chain seq x y z
N MET A 1 -1.45 15.57 -34.97
CA MET A 1 -1.40 15.28 -33.51
C MET A 1 -0.04 15.70 -32.97
N SER A 2 0.06 16.37 -31.81
CA SER A 2 1.37 16.74 -31.24
C SER A 2 2.07 15.54 -30.60
N ALA A 3 3.41 15.47 -30.70
CA ALA A 3 4.21 14.40 -30.10
C ALA A 3 3.94 14.22 -28.60
N PHE A 4 3.63 15.31 -27.88
CA PHE A 4 3.24 15.26 -26.48
C PHE A 4 1.94 14.46 -26.24
N ARG A 5 0.91 14.67 -27.07
CA ARG A 5 -0.34 13.90 -26.96
C ARG A 5 -0.11 12.41 -27.18
N VAL A 6 0.75 12.03 -28.12
CA VAL A 6 1.11 10.63 -28.38
C VAL A 6 1.80 10.02 -27.15
N LEU A 7 2.76 10.73 -26.55
CA LEU A 7 3.43 10.27 -25.32
C LEU A 7 2.45 10.10 -24.15
N VAL A 8 1.53 11.05 -23.98
CA VAL A 8 0.48 10.96 -22.94
C VAL A 8 -0.43 9.77 -23.21
N GLN A 9 -0.87 9.55 -24.45
CA GLN A 9 -1.74 8.41 -24.80
C GLN A 9 -1.03 7.08 -24.59
N LEU A 10 0.26 7.00 -24.92
CA LEU A 10 1.05 5.79 -24.73
C LEU A 10 1.20 5.47 -23.24
N GLU A 11 1.51 6.46 -22.39
CA GLU A 11 1.53 6.27 -20.94
C GLU A 11 0.13 5.98 -20.37
N ALA A 12 -0.90 6.71 -20.80
CA ALA A 12 -2.28 6.50 -20.39
C ALA A 12 -2.79 5.10 -20.76
N SER A 13 -2.27 4.50 -21.83
CA SER A 13 -2.60 3.11 -22.22
C SER A 13 -2.19 2.07 -21.17
N ARG A 14 -1.21 2.38 -20.30
CA ARG A 14 -0.84 1.53 -19.15
C ARG A 14 -1.95 1.49 -18.10
N TYR A 15 -2.67 2.60 -17.95
CA TYR A 15 -3.75 2.78 -16.98
C TYR A 15 -5.14 2.56 -17.59
N ALA A 16 -5.23 2.45 -18.92
CA ALA A 16 -6.48 2.20 -19.61
C ALA A 16 -6.93 0.75 -19.38
N GLY A 17 -8.12 0.60 -18.81
CA GLY A 17 -8.83 -0.68 -18.74
C GLY A 17 -9.22 -1.26 -20.10
N SER A 18 -8.77 -0.69 -21.22
CA SER A 18 -9.14 -1.08 -22.59
C SER A 18 -8.70 -2.49 -22.97
N LYS A 19 -7.72 -3.07 -22.24
CA LYS A 19 -7.36 -4.50 -22.37
C LYS A 19 -8.44 -5.44 -21.82
N ARG A 20 -9.37 -4.96 -20.99
CA ARG A 20 -10.60 -5.68 -20.62
C ARG A 20 -11.67 -5.40 -21.70
N GLY A 21 -12.30 -6.45 -22.21
CA GLY A 21 -13.34 -6.34 -23.24
C GLY A 21 -14.45 -5.36 -22.84
N SER A 22 -15.14 -4.78 -23.83
CA SER A 22 -16.21 -3.76 -23.64
C SER A 22 -17.16 -4.10 -22.48
N ALA A 23 -17.72 -5.30 -22.48
CA ALA A 23 -18.65 -5.77 -21.43
C ALA A 23 -18.05 -5.77 -20.01
N ALA A 24 -16.77 -6.14 -19.87
CA ALA A 24 -16.11 -6.16 -18.56
C ALA A 24 -15.83 -4.74 -18.03
N ARG A 25 -15.64 -3.74 -18.91
CA ARG A 25 -15.49 -2.34 -18.47
C ARG A 25 -16.78 -1.79 -17.89
N TRP A 26 -17.92 -2.10 -18.51
CA TRP A 26 -19.23 -1.68 -18.05
C TRP A 26 -19.68 -2.35 -16.74
N LEU A 27 -19.22 -3.57 -16.44
CA LEU A 27 -19.52 -4.25 -15.18
C LEU A 27 -18.56 -3.91 -14.04
N VAL A 28 -17.28 -3.65 -14.34
CA VAL A 28 -16.28 -3.35 -13.30
C VAL A 28 -16.55 -2.02 -12.61
N LEU A 29 -16.91 -0.98 -13.38
CA LEU A 29 -17.18 0.35 -12.81
C LEU A 29 -18.31 0.35 -11.76
N PRO A 30 -19.53 -0.16 -12.05
CA PRO A 30 -20.62 -0.19 -11.07
C PRO A 30 -20.31 -1.11 -9.89
N LEU A 31 -19.53 -2.17 -10.08
CA LEU A 31 -19.16 -3.06 -8.98
C LEU A 31 -18.13 -2.44 -8.04
N VAL A 32 -17.11 -1.73 -8.57
CA VAL A 32 -16.20 -0.96 -7.72
C VAL A 32 -16.98 0.12 -6.99
N PHE A 33 -17.90 0.81 -7.67
CA PHE A 33 -18.78 1.79 -7.03
C PHE A 33 -19.59 1.15 -5.89
N ALA A 34 -20.30 0.05 -6.13
CA ALA A 34 -21.08 -0.64 -5.12
C ALA A 34 -20.22 -1.12 -3.95
N ALA A 35 -19.01 -1.62 -4.22
CA ALA A 35 -18.08 -2.05 -3.17
C ALA A 35 -17.57 -0.87 -2.33
N LEU A 36 -17.30 0.29 -2.94
CA LEU A 36 -16.90 1.51 -2.22
C LEU A 36 -18.07 2.07 -1.39
N VAL A 37 -19.31 1.96 -1.87
CA VAL A 37 -20.49 2.34 -1.10
C VAL A 37 -20.68 1.38 0.08
N ALA A 38 -20.65 0.07 -0.15
CA ALA A 38 -20.76 -0.91 0.93
C ALA A 38 -19.66 -0.73 1.99
N ALA A 39 -18.41 -0.50 1.56
CA ALA A 39 -17.32 -0.26 2.49
C ALA A 39 -17.44 1.07 3.24
N GLY A 40 -17.95 2.13 2.59
CA GLY A 40 -18.20 3.41 3.28
C GLY A 40 -19.28 3.31 4.33
N PHE A 41 -20.39 2.64 4.01
CA PHE A 41 -21.49 2.40 4.94
C PHE A 41 -21.11 1.54 6.16
N LEU A 42 -20.16 0.61 5.99
CA LEU A 42 -19.68 -0.27 7.07
C LEU A 42 -18.62 0.39 7.97
N LEU A 43 -18.09 1.57 7.63
CA LEU A 43 -17.07 2.24 8.43
C LEU A 43 -17.70 3.13 9.50
N PRO A 44 -17.44 2.89 10.81
CA PRO A 44 -18.03 3.66 11.92
C PRO A 44 -17.64 5.14 11.89
N ALA A 45 -16.50 5.44 11.25
CA ALA A 45 -16.02 6.78 10.90
C ALA A 45 -17.06 7.69 10.23
N GLN A 46 -18.00 7.09 9.50
CA GLN A 46 -18.98 7.83 8.72
C GLN A 46 -20.25 8.14 9.52
N ASP A 47 -20.45 7.57 10.69
CA ASP A 47 -21.72 7.73 11.41
C ASP A 47 -21.84 9.11 12.11
N GLY A 48 -20.74 9.86 12.25
CA GLY A 48 -20.71 11.10 13.02
C GLY A 48 -21.29 12.35 12.33
N ALA A 49 -21.10 12.53 11.02
CA ALA A 49 -21.54 13.76 10.33
C ALA A 49 -21.84 13.58 8.85
N GLN A 50 -22.79 14.38 8.33
CA GLN A 50 -23.20 14.41 6.91
C GLN A 50 -22.03 14.66 5.93
N ARG A 51 -20.93 15.26 6.39
CA ARG A 51 -19.76 15.62 5.58
C ARG A 51 -18.67 14.54 5.56
N ALA A 52 -18.72 13.58 6.48
CA ALA A 52 -17.75 12.50 6.61
C ALA A 52 -17.48 11.72 5.30
N PRO A 53 -18.49 11.33 4.49
CA PRO A 53 -18.23 10.57 3.26
C PRO A 53 -17.37 11.36 2.24
N PHE A 54 -17.52 12.68 2.19
CA PHE A 54 -16.76 13.53 1.27
C PHE A 54 -15.30 13.75 1.73
N LEU A 55 -15.08 13.86 3.04
CA LEU A 55 -13.73 13.88 3.62
C LEU A 55 -13.00 12.55 3.39
N GLY A 56 -13.72 11.43 3.55
CA GLY A 56 -13.22 10.10 3.20
C GLY A 56 -12.81 10.01 1.72
N ALA A 57 -13.61 10.56 0.81
CA ALA A 57 -13.29 10.58 -0.62
C ALA A 57 -12.01 11.38 -0.93
N ILE A 58 -11.79 12.53 -0.27
CA ILE A 58 -10.55 13.30 -0.37
C ILE A 58 -9.37 12.44 0.07
N ALA A 59 -9.43 11.87 1.28
CA ALA A 59 -8.38 11.06 1.86
C ALA A 59 -8.01 9.86 0.97
N LEU A 60 -9.02 9.12 0.49
CA LEU A 60 -8.84 7.97 -0.39
C LEU A 60 -8.28 8.37 -1.76
N THR A 61 -8.76 9.48 -2.33
CA THR A 61 -8.24 9.98 -3.61
C THR A 61 -6.77 10.38 -3.49
N TRP A 62 -6.39 11.05 -2.39
CA TRP A 62 -4.98 11.37 -2.12
C TRP A 62 -4.12 10.11 -2.07
N LEU A 63 -4.48 9.15 -1.23
CA LEU A 63 -3.76 7.88 -1.07
C LEU A 63 -3.64 7.12 -2.40
N ALA A 64 -4.75 6.98 -3.13
CA ALA A 64 -4.80 6.22 -4.36
C ALA A 64 -3.93 6.85 -5.45
N VAL A 65 -4.02 8.17 -5.65
CA VAL A 65 -3.28 8.86 -6.71
C VAL A 65 -1.80 8.98 -6.38
N MET A 66 -1.46 9.39 -5.16
CA MET A 66 -0.07 9.47 -4.69
C MET A 66 0.56 8.08 -4.69
N GLY A 67 -0.21 7.04 -4.31
CA GLY A 67 0.22 5.66 -4.25
C GLY A 67 0.49 5.08 -5.62
N LEU A 68 -0.43 5.32 -6.57
CA LEU A 68 -0.26 4.92 -7.96
C LEU A 68 0.98 5.56 -8.57
N ALA A 69 1.14 6.88 -8.42
CA ALA A 69 2.30 7.61 -8.93
C ALA A 69 3.61 7.14 -8.27
N GLY A 70 3.58 6.89 -6.97
CA GLY A 70 4.71 6.43 -6.18
C GLY A 70 5.14 5.00 -6.50
N ALA A 71 4.19 4.08 -6.56
CA ALA A 71 4.41 2.69 -6.95
C ALA A 71 4.97 2.60 -8.37
N ASP A 72 4.48 3.43 -9.28
CA ASP A 72 5.00 3.46 -10.65
C ASP A 72 6.44 4.00 -10.72
N MET A 73 6.83 4.98 -9.89
CA MET A 73 8.24 5.39 -9.73
C MET A 73 9.13 4.31 -9.10
N LEU A 74 8.65 3.63 -8.07
CA LEU A 74 9.40 2.58 -7.38
C LEU A 74 9.58 1.35 -8.28
N GLY A 75 8.53 0.96 -9.00
CA GLY A 75 8.57 -0.10 -10.00
C GLY A 75 9.54 0.23 -11.14
N PHE A 76 9.57 1.49 -11.58
CA PHE A 76 10.52 1.97 -12.57
C PHE A 76 11.99 1.78 -12.15
N ALA A 77 12.31 1.97 -10.87
CA ALA A 77 13.67 1.75 -10.35
C ALA A 77 14.06 0.26 -10.29
N GLN A 78 13.09 -0.66 -10.26
CA GLN A 78 13.31 -2.10 -10.13
C GLN A 78 13.31 -2.86 -11.45
N GLN A 79 12.72 -2.31 -12.51
CA GLN A 79 12.67 -2.98 -13.80
C GLN A 79 14.06 -3.03 -14.44
N ARG A 80 14.61 -4.26 -14.49
CA ARG A 80 15.93 -4.56 -15.07
C ARG A 80 15.98 -4.30 -16.58
N HIS A 81 14.85 -4.42 -17.25
CA HIS A 81 14.66 -3.95 -18.62
C HIS A 81 14.24 -2.48 -18.54
N ARG A 82 15.16 -1.60 -18.93
CA ARG A 82 14.94 -0.14 -18.96
C ARG A 82 13.60 0.14 -19.63
N ASP A 83 12.74 0.86 -18.93
CA ASP A 83 11.43 1.24 -19.46
C ASP A 83 11.66 1.90 -20.82
N TRP A 84 10.99 1.42 -21.87
CA TRP A 84 11.10 1.90 -23.27
C TRP A 84 10.98 3.43 -23.35
N MET A 85 10.29 4.04 -22.38
CA MET A 85 10.15 5.47 -22.19
C MET A 85 11.49 6.21 -22.08
N LEU A 86 12.51 5.59 -21.47
CA LEU A 86 13.86 6.15 -21.39
C LEU A 86 14.64 6.08 -22.70
N CYS A 87 14.24 5.18 -23.60
CA CYS A 87 14.83 4.99 -24.92
C CYS A 87 14.29 5.98 -25.96
N LEU A 88 13.21 6.71 -25.63
CA LEU A 88 12.67 7.71 -26.53
C LEU A 88 13.58 8.95 -26.64
N PRO A 89 13.75 9.53 -27.84
CA PRO A 89 14.62 10.68 -28.10
C PRO A 89 13.96 12.01 -27.66
N TYR A 90 13.45 12.07 -26.43
CA TYR A 90 12.83 13.28 -25.86
C TYR A 90 13.51 13.70 -24.56
N SER A 91 13.44 14.99 -24.26
CA SER A 91 13.96 15.52 -23.00
C SER A 91 13.26 14.88 -21.80
N ARG A 92 14.03 14.61 -20.73
CA ARG A 92 13.51 13.97 -19.51
C ARG A 92 12.36 14.77 -18.88
N THR A 93 12.36 16.09 -19.02
CA THR A 93 11.26 16.96 -18.59
C THR A 93 9.99 16.74 -19.38
N ARG A 94 10.06 16.59 -20.72
CA ARG A 94 8.89 16.28 -21.55
C ARG A 94 8.32 14.90 -21.24
N LEU A 95 9.18 13.90 -21.06
CA LEU A 95 8.77 12.55 -20.66
C LEU A 95 8.06 12.57 -19.30
N LEU A 96 8.65 13.21 -18.28
CA LEU A 96 8.02 13.33 -16.97
C LEU A 96 6.68 14.08 -17.03
N LYS A 97 6.59 15.17 -17.80
CA LYS A 97 5.33 15.91 -17.99
C LYS A 97 4.25 15.05 -18.65
N ALA A 98 4.61 14.26 -19.66
CA ALA A 98 3.67 13.35 -20.32
C ALA A 98 3.15 12.29 -19.34
N LYS A 99 4.04 11.75 -18.50
CA LYS A 99 3.67 10.79 -17.46
C LYS A 99 2.80 11.39 -16.36
N ALA A 100 3.13 12.59 -15.89
CA ALA A 100 2.32 13.30 -14.91
C ALA A 100 0.92 13.60 -15.47
N ALA A 101 0.81 14.00 -16.74
CA ALA A 101 -0.48 14.21 -17.40
C ALA A 101 -1.29 12.91 -17.53
N ALA A 102 -0.64 11.78 -17.86
CA ALA A 102 -1.30 10.47 -17.90
C ALA A 102 -1.79 10.03 -16.51
N LEU A 103 -0.98 10.22 -15.47
CA LEU A 103 -1.34 9.95 -14.08
C LEU A 103 -2.44 10.89 -13.57
N LEU A 104 -2.44 12.16 -13.98
CA LEU A 104 -3.49 13.12 -13.66
C LEU A 104 -4.83 12.70 -14.30
N ALA A 105 -4.80 12.26 -15.56
CA ALA A 105 -5.99 11.74 -16.24
C ALA A 105 -6.52 10.47 -15.58
N ALA A 106 -5.64 9.58 -15.11
CA ALA A 106 -6.05 8.42 -14.32
C ALA A 106 -6.61 8.84 -12.94
N GLY A 107 -5.96 9.81 -12.28
CA GLY A 107 -6.40 10.34 -11.00
C GLY A 107 -7.75 11.04 -11.06
N LEU A 108 -8.06 11.76 -12.14
CA LEU A 108 -9.38 12.36 -12.36
C LEU A 108 -10.49 11.30 -12.45
N ARG A 109 -10.21 10.15 -13.07
CA ARG A 109 -11.17 9.03 -13.12
C ARG A 109 -11.38 8.42 -11.73
N ILE A 110 -10.31 8.25 -10.96
CA ILE A 110 -10.37 7.78 -9.57
C ILE A 110 -11.18 8.77 -8.72
N ALA A 111 -10.86 10.06 -8.81
CA ALA A 111 -11.56 11.14 -8.12
C ALA A 111 -13.06 11.15 -8.43
N GLY A 112 -13.43 11.05 -9.71
CA GLY A 112 -14.84 10.99 -10.11
C GLY A 112 -15.57 9.78 -9.53
N LEU A 113 -14.91 8.61 -9.50
CA LEU A 113 -15.46 7.40 -8.89
C LEU A 113 -15.62 7.56 -7.36
N MET A 114 -14.64 8.14 -6.68
CA MET A 114 -14.68 8.37 -5.23
C MET A 114 -15.75 9.39 -4.84
N LEU A 115 -15.90 10.48 -5.60
CA LEU A 115 -16.96 11.47 -5.41
C LEU A 115 -18.34 10.86 -5.62
N ALA A 116 -18.50 10.04 -6.68
CA ALA A 116 -19.74 9.32 -6.91
C ALA A 116 -20.05 8.38 -5.74
N ALA A 117 -19.07 7.60 -5.28
CA ALA A 117 -19.24 6.70 -4.15
C ALA A 117 -19.57 7.43 -2.84
N ALA A 118 -19.00 8.62 -2.61
CA ALA A 118 -19.34 9.46 -1.46
C ALA A 118 -20.78 9.97 -1.52
N ALA A 119 -21.23 10.41 -2.69
CA ALA A 119 -22.62 10.81 -2.90
C ALA A 119 -23.58 9.62 -2.71
N GLY A 120 -23.20 8.42 -3.19
CA GLY A 120 -23.92 7.17 -2.97
C GLY A 120 -24.00 6.80 -1.49
N ASN A 121 -22.88 6.88 -0.77
CA ASN A 121 -22.85 6.68 0.69
C ASN A 121 -23.76 7.66 1.42
N TYR A 122 -23.69 8.95 1.09
CA TYR A 122 -24.57 9.96 1.66
C TYR A 122 -26.06 9.64 1.42
N ALA A 123 -26.43 9.24 0.19
CA ALA A 123 -27.80 8.87 -0.15
C ALA A 123 -28.29 7.61 0.61
N VAL A 124 -27.45 6.58 0.71
CA VAL A 124 -27.76 5.36 1.50
C VAL A 124 -27.88 5.69 2.98
N SER A 125 -27.00 6.54 3.52
CA SER A 125 -27.04 6.98 4.91
C SER A 125 -28.31 7.76 5.23
N ILE A 126 -28.79 8.64 4.35
CA ILE A 126 -30.12 9.28 4.48
C ILE A 126 -31.23 8.22 4.48
N ALA A 127 -31.22 7.30 3.51
CA ALA A 127 -32.26 6.28 3.39
C ALA A 127 -32.32 5.35 4.62
N SER A 128 -31.17 5.11 5.27
CA SER A 128 -31.06 4.34 6.50
C SER A 128 -31.38 5.14 7.78
N GLY A 129 -31.69 6.43 7.67
CA GLY A 129 -31.97 7.31 8.81
C GLY A 129 -30.74 7.75 9.62
N ARG A 130 -29.52 7.51 9.12
CA ARG A 130 -28.27 7.93 9.80
C ARG A 130 -28.02 9.43 9.71
N TYR A 131 -28.47 10.06 8.63
CA TYR A 131 -28.30 11.50 8.40
C TYR A 131 -29.63 12.19 8.16
N GLU A 132 -29.75 13.40 8.67
CA GLU A 132 -30.78 14.34 8.19
C GLU A 132 -30.46 14.78 6.76
N ALA A 133 -31.50 14.92 5.93
CA ALA A 133 -31.33 15.36 4.55
C ALA A 133 -30.97 16.85 4.50
N LEU A 134 -29.79 17.16 3.96
CA LEU A 134 -29.41 18.53 3.61
C LEU A 134 -30.35 19.12 2.55
N ALA A 135 -30.65 20.41 2.68
CA ALA A 135 -31.31 21.18 1.63
C ALA A 135 -30.55 21.05 0.29
N GLY A 136 -31.26 20.95 -0.83
CA GLY A 136 -30.63 20.71 -2.13
C GLY A 136 -29.52 21.71 -2.49
N GLY A 137 -29.70 22.99 -2.14
CA GLY A 137 -28.68 24.02 -2.35
C GLY A 137 -27.40 23.80 -1.53
N THR A 138 -27.52 23.40 -0.26
CA THR A 138 -26.37 23.14 0.61
C THR A 138 -25.66 21.84 0.21
N LEU A 139 -26.41 20.84 -0.29
CA LEU A 139 -25.83 19.63 -0.85
C LEU A 139 -25.00 19.93 -2.10
N ILE A 140 -25.53 20.68 -3.07
CA ILE A 140 -24.80 21.05 -4.29
C ILE A 140 -23.55 21.86 -3.92
N TYR A 141 -23.67 22.81 -2.99
CA TYR A 141 -22.53 23.59 -2.52
C TYR A 141 -21.45 22.72 -1.85
N THR A 142 -21.86 21.73 -1.05
CA THR A 142 -20.94 20.78 -0.42
C THR A 142 -20.24 19.92 -1.48
N VAL A 143 -21.00 19.29 -2.38
CA VAL A 143 -20.43 18.44 -3.45
C VAL A 143 -19.44 19.23 -4.32
N THR A 144 -19.79 20.46 -4.70
CA THR A 144 -18.92 21.31 -5.54
C THR A 144 -17.67 21.79 -4.82
N ALA A 145 -17.78 22.21 -3.55
CA ALA A 145 -16.62 22.62 -2.75
C ALA A 145 -15.60 21.48 -2.57
N TYR A 146 -16.09 20.28 -2.28
CA TYR A 146 -15.24 19.09 -2.10
C TYR A 146 -14.68 18.57 -3.43
N ALA A 147 -15.46 18.63 -4.52
CA ALA A 147 -14.96 18.31 -5.85
C ALA A 147 -13.85 19.28 -6.31
N LEU A 148 -14.01 20.58 -6.01
CA LEU A 148 -12.99 21.59 -6.29
C LEU A 148 -11.71 21.31 -5.49
N LEU A 149 -11.84 20.95 -4.21
CA LEU A 149 -10.69 20.57 -3.38
C LEU A 149 -9.96 19.34 -3.94
N ILE A 150 -10.71 18.31 -4.39
CA ILE A 150 -10.14 17.13 -5.04
C ILE A 150 -9.42 17.49 -6.35
N ALA A 151 -10.00 18.37 -7.16
CA ALA A 151 -9.35 18.86 -8.37
C ALA A 151 -8.06 19.65 -8.06
N ALA A 152 -8.07 20.47 -7.00
CA ALA A 152 -6.92 21.27 -6.60
C ALA A 152 -5.76 20.41 -6.06
N MET A 153 -6.05 19.36 -5.29
CA MET A 153 -5.05 18.45 -4.70
C MET A 153 -4.47 17.42 -5.68
N LEU A 154 -5.15 17.11 -6.78
CA LEU A 154 -4.75 16.07 -7.74
C LEU A 154 -3.33 16.28 -8.32
N PRO A 155 -2.96 17.48 -8.83
CA PRO A 155 -1.61 17.76 -9.30
C PRO A 155 -0.55 17.61 -8.20
N LEU A 156 -0.90 18.00 -6.97
CA LEU A 156 -0.02 17.86 -5.80
C LEU A 156 0.21 16.39 -5.46
N ALA A 157 -0.85 15.57 -5.41
CA ALA A 157 -0.74 14.14 -5.15
C ALA A 157 0.14 13.42 -6.19
N VAL A 158 -0.05 13.74 -7.49
CA VAL A 158 0.75 13.17 -8.57
C VAL A 158 2.22 13.60 -8.45
N THR A 159 2.50 14.90 -8.26
CA THR A 159 3.88 15.37 -8.14
C THR A 159 4.58 14.86 -6.88
N ALA A 160 3.86 14.77 -5.75
CA ALA A 160 4.34 14.16 -4.52
C ALA A 160 4.70 12.67 -4.72
N GLY A 161 3.82 11.88 -5.36
CA GLY A 161 4.11 10.49 -5.71
C GLY A 161 5.32 10.34 -6.65
N LEU A 162 5.44 11.21 -7.66
CA LEU A 162 6.58 11.24 -8.57
C LEU A 162 7.90 11.62 -7.85
N SER A 163 7.81 12.42 -6.78
CA SER A 163 8.95 12.87 -6.00
C SER A 163 9.66 11.76 -5.21
N ILE A 164 9.04 10.59 -5.04
CA ILE A 164 9.71 9.41 -4.46
C ILE A 164 11.01 9.08 -5.20
N SER A 165 11.07 9.33 -6.50
CA SER A 165 12.31 9.16 -7.26
C SER A 165 13.49 9.99 -6.72
N LEU A 166 13.22 11.11 -6.04
CA LEU A 166 14.23 11.94 -5.38
C LEU A 166 14.64 11.39 -4.01
N SER A 167 13.72 10.76 -3.27
CA SER A 167 14.01 10.17 -1.95
C SER A 167 14.86 8.90 -2.05
N LEU A 168 14.84 8.22 -3.19
CA LEU A 168 15.77 7.13 -3.53
C LEU A 168 17.25 7.58 -3.60
N ARG A 169 17.54 8.88 -3.45
CA ARG A 169 18.90 9.41 -3.46
C ARG A 169 19.57 9.29 -2.09
N ALA A 170 20.77 8.71 -2.06
CA ALA A 170 21.59 8.52 -0.86
C ALA A 170 22.24 9.78 -0.22
N ARG A 171 21.71 11.00 -0.46
CA ARG A 171 22.22 12.27 0.10
C ARG A 171 21.30 12.81 1.20
N ARG A 172 21.80 13.65 2.11
CA ARG A 172 21.04 14.28 3.22
C ARG A 172 19.71 14.90 2.77
N GLY A 173 19.69 15.58 1.62
CA GLY A 173 18.44 16.15 1.07
C GLY A 173 17.40 15.11 0.62
N GLY A 174 17.81 13.88 0.29
CA GLY A 174 16.87 12.78 0.00
C GLY A 174 16.18 12.26 1.26
N LEU A 175 16.82 12.35 2.42
CA LEU A 175 16.24 11.96 3.71
C LEU A 175 15.16 12.95 4.16
N MET A 176 15.41 14.25 4.08
CA MET A 176 14.38 15.27 4.39
C MET A 176 13.17 15.13 3.46
N LEU A 177 13.39 14.86 2.17
CA LEU A 177 12.32 14.63 1.21
C LEU A 177 11.58 13.30 1.46
N ALA A 178 12.28 12.27 1.95
CA ALA A 178 11.66 11.02 2.39
C ALA A 178 10.77 11.24 3.61
N ILE A 179 11.24 12.00 4.60
CA ILE A 179 10.45 12.36 5.80
C ILE A 179 9.22 13.17 5.39
N LEU A 180 9.38 14.19 4.56
CA LEU A 180 8.26 15.01 4.06
C LEU A 180 7.25 14.16 3.28
N PHE A 181 7.75 13.27 2.41
CA PHE A 181 6.91 12.33 1.67
C PHE A 181 6.16 11.38 2.60
N SER A 182 6.83 10.81 3.61
CA SER A 182 6.22 9.95 4.61
C SER A 182 5.15 10.70 5.42
N LEU A 183 5.41 11.95 5.82
CA LEU A 183 4.41 12.79 6.48
C LEU A 183 3.19 13.02 5.58
N LEU A 184 3.41 13.44 4.33
CA LEU A 184 2.35 13.63 3.32
C LEU A 184 1.59 12.33 3.00
N TRP A 185 2.25 11.18 3.09
CA TRP A 185 1.63 9.88 2.91
C TRP A 185 0.75 9.48 4.10
N MET A 186 1.17 9.84 5.31
CA MET A 186 0.45 9.53 6.54
C MET A 186 -0.72 10.49 6.82
N THR A 187 -0.76 11.68 6.20
CA THR A 187 -1.84 12.66 6.44
C THR A 187 -3.26 12.10 6.31
N PRO A 188 -3.60 11.21 5.36
CA PRO A 188 -4.97 10.69 5.26
C PRO A 188 -5.29 9.70 6.39
N LEU A 189 -4.29 8.97 6.88
CA LEU A 189 -4.46 8.08 8.04
C LEU A 189 -4.68 8.91 9.31
N VAL A 190 -3.89 9.97 9.50
CA VAL A 190 -4.08 10.92 10.60
C VAL A 190 -5.46 11.59 10.51
N LEU A 191 -5.89 11.98 9.31
CA LEU A 191 -7.21 12.57 9.10
C LEU A 191 -8.33 11.59 9.46
N VAL A 192 -8.23 10.32 9.05
CA VAL A 192 -9.22 9.29 9.40
C VAL A 192 -9.24 9.04 10.91
N THR A 193 -8.08 8.93 11.57
CA THR A 193 -8.05 8.75 13.03
C THR A 193 -8.65 9.94 13.77
N LEU A 194 -8.38 11.16 13.30
CA LEU A 194 -8.93 12.38 13.90
C LEU A 194 -10.43 12.56 13.63
N LEU A 195 -10.95 12.04 12.51
CA LEU A 195 -12.38 12.01 12.22
C LEU A 195 -13.14 10.99 13.08
N ASN A 196 -12.46 9.93 13.51
CA ASN A 196 -13.05 8.86 14.31
C ASN A 196 -12.97 9.13 15.81
N ASP A 197 -12.18 10.11 16.23
CA ASP A 197 -12.01 10.43 17.63
C ASP A 197 -13.15 11.37 18.08
N PRO A 198 -14.06 10.90 18.96
CA PRO A 198 -15.18 11.72 19.43
C PRO A 198 -14.73 12.94 20.22
N SER A 199 -13.50 12.95 20.76
CA SER A 199 -12.96 14.07 21.55
C SER A 199 -12.67 15.32 20.70
N TRP A 200 -12.37 15.16 19.41
CA TRP A 200 -12.02 16.29 18.53
C TRP A 200 -13.22 16.85 17.75
N ASN A 201 -14.29 16.07 17.61
CA ASN A 201 -15.49 16.37 16.82
C ASN A 201 -15.20 17.12 15.50
N LEU A 202 -14.17 16.65 14.77
CA LEU A 202 -13.67 17.33 13.58
C LEU A 202 -14.69 17.32 12.44
N ALA A 203 -15.55 16.31 12.39
CA ALA A 203 -16.56 16.14 11.36
C ALA A 203 -17.60 17.29 11.36
N ASP A 204 -18.01 17.75 12.54
CA ASP A 204 -18.92 18.90 12.73
C ASP A 204 -18.22 20.24 12.92
N SER A 205 -16.89 20.25 13.02
CA SER A 205 -16.13 21.47 13.22
C SER A 205 -16.33 22.49 12.08
N ALA A 206 -16.20 23.78 12.41
CA ALA A 206 -16.27 24.84 11.41
C ALA A 206 -15.20 24.71 10.30
N TYR A 207 -14.12 23.95 10.55
CA TYR A 207 -13.03 23.69 9.60
C TYR A 207 -13.42 22.80 8.42
N THR A 208 -14.43 21.93 8.56
CA THR A 208 -14.94 21.09 7.48
C THR A 208 -16.10 21.74 6.70
N SER A 209 -16.45 22.99 7.05
CA SER A 209 -17.50 23.72 6.35
C SER A 209 -17.17 23.92 4.87
N PRO A 210 -18.15 23.78 3.96
CA PRO A 210 -17.92 23.94 2.51
C PRO A 210 -17.26 25.28 2.14
N THR A 211 -17.58 26.35 2.88
CA THR A 211 -16.95 27.67 2.71
C THR A 211 -15.46 27.62 2.95
N ARG A 212 -15.00 27.05 4.08
CA ARG A 212 -13.56 26.93 4.37
C ARG A 212 -12.87 25.95 3.43
N VAL A 213 -13.54 24.85 3.06
CA VAL A 213 -13.04 23.88 2.08
C VAL A 213 -12.75 24.54 0.73
N SER A 214 -13.64 25.42 0.26
CA SER A 214 -13.40 26.16 -0.98
C SER A 214 -12.22 27.14 -0.88
N LEU A 215 -12.03 27.79 0.29
CA LEU A 215 -10.86 28.62 0.56
C LEU A 215 -9.56 27.81 0.58
N TYR A 216 -9.57 26.60 1.16
CA TYR A 216 -8.43 25.68 1.10
C TYR A 216 -8.12 25.26 -0.33
N ALA A 217 -9.15 24.99 -1.15
CA ALA A 217 -8.96 24.68 -2.56
C ALA A 217 -8.33 25.86 -3.31
N ALA A 218 -8.80 27.09 -3.08
CA ALA A 218 -8.22 28.29 -3.66
C ALA A 218 -6.75 28.48 -3.25
N ALA A 219 -6.43 28.30 -1.96
CA ALA A 219 -5.06 28.36 -1.46
C ALA A 219 -4.15 27.30 -2.11
N LEU A 220 -4.64 26.07 -2.30
CA LEU A 220 -3.91 25.00 -2.97
C LEU A 220 -3.70 25.27 -4.46
N ILE A 221 -4.64 25.93 -5.14
CA ILE A 221 -4.46 26.34 -6.54
C ILE A 221 -3.39 27.43 -6.61
N MET A 222 -3.48 28.46 -5.75
CA MET A 222 -2.57 29.62 -5.78
C MET A 222 -1.14 29.26 -5.37
N LEU A 223 -0.96 28.42 -4.36
CA LEU A 223 0.39 28.08 -3.84
C LEU A 223 0.88 26.72 -4.34
N GLY A 224 -0.02 25.73 -4.38
CA GLY A 224 0.34 24.34 -4.66
C GLY A 224 0.64 24.08 -6.13
N TRP A 225 -0.11 24.66 -7.07
CA TRP A 225 0.15 24.44 -8.50
C TRP A 225 1.48 25.04 -8.98
N PRO A 226 1.85 26.28 -8.59
CA PRO A 226 3.18 26.79 -8.86
C PRO A 226 4.28 25.91 -8.25
N LEU A 227 4.09 25.43 -7.02
CA LEU A 227 5.03 24.50 -6.39
C LEU A 227 5.23 23.23 -7.21
N CYS A 228 4.14 22.63 -7.71
CA CYS A 228 4.21 21.47 -8.63
C CYS A 228 5.05 21.79 -9.87
N TYR A 229 4.83 22.97 -10.46
CA TYR A 229 5.55 23.42 -11.66
C TYR A 229 7.06 23.56 -11.40
N PHE A 230 7.48 24.10 -10.26
CA PHE A 230 8.89 24.25 -9.89
C PHE A 230 9.57 22.93 -9.52
N VAL A 231 8.85 22.02 -8.88
CA VAL A 231 9.37 20.71 -8.46
C VAL A 231 9.55 19.75 -9.65
N MET A 232 8.69 19.81 -10.67
CA MET A 232 8.77 18.93 -11.85
C MET A 232 10.14 18.91 -12.56
N PRO A 233 10.75 20.06 -12.92
CA PRO A 233 12.11 20.09 -13.49
C PRO A 233 13.16 19.43 -12.58
N HIS A 234 13.01 19.56 -11.27
CA HIS A 234 13.92 18.97 -10.28
C HIS A 234 13.79 17.45 -10.28
N ILE A 235 12.57 16.92 -10.27
CA ILE A 235 12.29 15.49 -10.42
C ILE A 235 12.87 14.97 -11.73
N ALA A 236 12.67 15.69 -12.85
CA ALA A 236 13.11 15.22 -14.16
C ALA A 236 14.65 15.16 -14.28
N LYS A 237 15.35 16.19 -13.80
CA LYS A 237 16.82 16.26 -13.86
C LYS A 237 17.47 15.31 -12.86
N LYS A 238 17.01 15.31 -11.60
CA LYS A 238 17.69 14.62 -10.49
C LYS A 238 17.16 13.21 -10.22
N GLY A 239 15.88 12.94 -10.45
CA GLY A 239 15.27 11.62 -10.33
C GLY A 239 15.45 10.81 -11.62
N TYR A 240 14.76 11.23 -12.69
CA TYR A 240 14.76 10.52 -13.98
C TYR A 240 16.13 10.45 -14.66
N GLY A 241 16.90 11.55 -14.62
CA GLY A 241 18.20 11.63 -15.28
C GLY A 241 19.22 10.59 -14.79
N ARG A 242 19.16 10.17 -13.53
CA ARG A 242 20.09 9.17 -12.95
C ARG A 242 19.60 7.73 -13.06
N MET A 243 18.29 7.50 -13.15
CA MET A 243 17.74 6.16 -13.44
C MET A 243 18.13 5.69 -14.85
N ALA A 244 18.41 6.63 -15.77
CA ALA A 244 18.94 6.34 -17.10
C ALA A 244 20.47 6.13 -17.14
N GLY A 245 21.19 6.56 -16.10
CA GLY A 245 22.62 6.32 -15.99
C GLY A 245 22.90 4.82 -15.89
N PRO A 246 24.07 4.32 -16.33
CA PRO A 246 24.51 3.02 -15.88
C PRO A 246 24.50 3.11 -14.34
N GLN A 247 23.57 2.41 -13.69
CA GLN A 247 23.87 1.96 -12.34
C GLN A 247 25.23 1.29 -12.51
N PRO A 248 26.29 1.77 -11.84
CA PRO A 248 27.43 0.89 -11.69
C PRO A 248 26.80 -0.31 -11.04
N LEU A 249 26.66 -1.39 -11.81
CA LEU A 249 26.68 -2.72 -11.25
C LEU A 249 27.97 -2.68 -10.46
N GLN A 250 27.83 -2.33 -9.18
CA GLN A 250 28.74 -2.75 -8.16
C GLN A 250 28.56 -4.28 -8.08
N LEU A 251 28.87 -4.97 -9.18
CA LEU A 251 30.02 -5.83 -9.19
C LEU A 251 31.20 -4.98 -8.64
N ARG A 252 31.17 -4.71 -7.33
CA ARG A 252 32.28 -5.13 -6.50
C ARG A 252 32.38 -6.63 -6.78
N LEU A 253 32.97 -6.97 -7.93
CA LEU A 253 33.98 -8.01 -7.92
C LEU A 253 34.78 -7.64 -6.67
N PRO A 254 34.73 -8.46 -5.61
CA PRO A 254 35.68 -8.25 -4.53
C PRO A 254 37.01 -8.08 -5.25
N LYS A 255 37.73 -7.01 -4.90
CA LYS A 255 39.10 -6.80 -5.35
C LYS A 255 39.89 -7.94 -4.68
N ARG A 256 39.66 -9.16 -5.15
CA ARG A 256 40.43 -10.35 -4.84
C ARG A 256 41.79 -9.95 -5.36
N SER A 257 42.72 -9.76 -4.44
CA SER A 257 44.11 -9.62 -4.80
C SER A 257 44.40 -10.79 -5.74
N ALA A 258 45.00 -10.50 -6.88
CA ALA A 258 45.40 -11.53 -7.84
C ALA A 258 46.38 -12.55 -7.20
N ALA A 259 46.87 -12.28 -5.98
CA ALA A 259 47.72 -13.15 -5.18
C ALA A 259 46.97 -14.29 -4.46
N GLU A 260 45.65 -14.24 -4.26
CA GLU A 260 44.90 -15.32 -3.58
C GLU A 260 44.00 -16.14 -4.54
N ALA A 261 44.00 -15.82 -5.83
CA ALA A 261 43.19 -16.50 -6.84
C ALA A 261 43.83 -17.81 -7.38
N GLY A 262 45.06 -18.13 -6.96
CA GLY A 262 45.81 -19.29 -7.45
C GLY A 262 45.40 -20.65 -6.86
N GLU A 263 44.79 -20.70 -5.67
CA GLU A 263 44.78 -21.96 -4.90
C GLU A 263 43.48 -22.29 -4.18
N ARG A 264 42.36 -21.78 -4.67
CA ARG A 264 41.04 -22.33 -4.32
C ARG A 264 40.19 -22.53 -5.57
N ARG A 265 40.63 -23.46 -6.42
CA ARG A 265 39.70 -24.42 -7.05
C ARG A 265 39.13 -25.30 -5.94
N THR A 266 38.38 -24.71 -5.01
CA THR A 266 37.32 -25.47 -4.37
C THR A 266 36.33 -25.70 -5.49
N GLU A 267 36.35 -26.92 -6.04
CA GLU A 267 35.15 -27.60 -6.49
C GLU A 267 34.03 -27.11 -5.56
N HIS A 268 33.21 -26.17 -6.03
CA HIS A 268 31.97 -25.93 -5.34
C HIS A 268 31.21 -27.21 -5.60
N PRO A 269 30.98 -28.08 -4.59
CA PRO A 269 29.97 -29.08 -4.78
C PRO A 269 28.75 -28.25 -5.17
N GLN A 270 28.17 -28.57 -6.32
CA GLN A 270 26.76 -28.35 -6.57
C GLN A 270 26.04 -29.16 -5.47
N ARG A 271 26.16 -28.73 -4.21
CA ARG A 271 25.20 -29.07 -3.17
C ARG A 271 23.91 -28.64 -3.81
N ALA A 272 23.07 -29.62 -4.10
CA ALA A 272 21.69 -29.47 -4.48
C ALA A 272 21.01 -28.65 -3.37
N GLY A 273 21.30 -27.36 -3.32
CA GLY A 273 20.64 -26.42 -2.45
C GLY A 273 19.20 -26.48 -2.88
N ALA A 274 18.32 -26.82 -1.92
CA ALA A 274 16.92 -27.06 -2.18
C ALA A 274 16.40 -26.04 -3.22
N PRO A 275 15.79 -26.49 -4.33
CA PRO A 275 15.39 -25.62 -5.45
C PRO A 275 14.51 -24.43 -5.02
N PHE A 276 13.83 -24.56 -3.89
CA PHE A 276 13.09 -23.47 -3.24
C PHE A 276 14.00 -22.35 -2.69
N LEU A 277 15.16 -22.68 -2.14
CA LEU A 277 16.08 -21.74 -1.50
C LEU A 277 16.71 -20.77 -2.50
N SER A 278 17.01 -21.22 -3.72
CA SER A 278 17.52 -20.36 -4.79
C SER A 278 16.47 -19.33 -5.22
N LEU A 279 15.21 -19.75 -5.37
CA LEU A 279 14.07 -18.86 -5.64
C LEU A 279 13.84 -17.87 -4.50
N TYR A 280 13.82 -18.34 -3.25
CA TYR A 280 13.70 -17.48 -2.08
C TYR A 280 14.83 -16.45 -2.00
N ARG A 281 16.08 -16.85 -2.31
CA ARG A 281 17.24 -15.93 -2.38
C ARG A 281 17.09 -14.90 -3.49
N LEU A 282 16.55 -15.28 -4.65
CA LEU A 282 16.27 -14.36 -5.74
C LEU A 282 15.24 -13.31 -5.30
N ASP A 283 14.11 -13.74 -4.73
CA ASP A 283 13.04 -12.86 -4.29
C ASP A 283 13.45 -11.96 -3.12
N SER A 284 14.14 -12.51 -2.13
CA SER A 284 14.66 -11.74 -0.99
C SER A 284 15.77 -10.77 -1.42
N SER A 285 16.55 -11.07 -2.47
CA SER A 285 17.54 -10.13 -2.99
C SER A 285 16.92 -8.86 -3.56
N GLN A 286 15.71 -8.95 -4.14
CA GLN A 286 14.99 -7.78 -4.64
C GLN A 286 14.54 -6.90 -3.48
N ILE A 287 13.99 -7.49 -2.43
CA ILE A 287 13.60 -6.76 -1.21
C ILE A 287 14.84 -6.15 -0.56
N ARG A 288 15.95 -6.90 -0.46
CA ARG A 288 17.21 -6.43 0.13
C ARG A 288 17.77 -5.20 -0.59
N ARG A 289 17.59 -5.07 -1.92
CA ARG A 289 17.99 -3.86 -2.65
C ARG A 289 17.20 -2.62 -2.21
N ILE A 290 15.92 -2.78 -1.86
CA ILE A 290 15.10 -1.69 -1.31
C ILE A 290 15.55 -1.38 0.12
N GLU A 291 15.86 -2.41 0.92
CA GLU A 291 16.34 -2.23 2.29
C GLU A 291 17.69 -1.48 2.36
N GLN A 292 18.52 -1.59 1.32
CA GLN A 292 19.80 -0.87 1.21
C GLN A 292 19.63 0.63 0.95
N LEU A 293 18.42 1.10 0.65
CA LEU A 293 18.15 2.53 0.55
C LEU A 293 18.33 3.17 1.92
N LYS A 294 19.19 4.21 2.02
CA LYS A 294 19.50 4.88 3.29
C LYS A 294 18.25 5.33 4.07
N ALA A 295 17.21 5.79 3.36
CA ALA A 295 15.95 6.19 3.99
C ALA A 295 15.28 5.00 4.71
N VAL A 296 15.24 3.82 4.08
CA VAL A 296 14.68 2.60 4.66
C VAL A 296 15.56 2.11 5.82
N PHE A 297 16.88 2.19 5.69
CA PHE A 297 17.79 1.85 6.77
C PHE A 297 17.61 2.74 8.01
N MET A 298 17.51 4.07 7.83
CA MET A 298 17.25 4.99 8.93
C MET A 298 15.87 4.75 9.55
N LEU A 299 14.85 4.49 8.73
CA LEU A 299 13.51 4.18 9.22
C LEU A 299 13.49 2.89 10.06
N LYS A 300 14.21 1.86 9.62
CA LYS A 300 14.38 0.60 10.38
C LYS A 300 15.08 0.78 11.72
N LEU A 301 15.93 1.79 11.88
CA LEU A 301 16.57 2.13 13.14
C LEU A 301 15.69 3.03 14.01
N ALA A 302 15.03 4.01 13.40
CA ALA A 302 14.25 5.01 14.13
C ALA A 302 12.95 4.44 14.70
N ILE A 303 12.20 3.64 13.93
CA ILE A 303 10.89 3.12 14.37
C ILE A 303 11.02 2.33 15.68
N PRO A 304 11.92 1.33 15.82
CA PRO A 304 12.04 0.55 17.06
C PRO A 304 12.31 1.42 18.29
N VAL A 305 13.21 2.41 18.15
CA VAL A 305 13.55 3.34 19.24
C VAL A 305 12.35 4.20 19.63
N VAL A 306 11.66 4.78 18.65
CA VAL A 306 10.45 5.59 18.91
C VAL A 306 9.38 4.74 19.58
N THR A 307 9.17 3.50 19.13
CA THR A 307 8.20 2.59 19.77
C THR A 307 8.57 2.22 21.19
N ALA A 308 9.85 1.99 21.49
CA ALA A 308 10.30 1.72 22.86
C ALA A 308 10.07 2.92 23.77
N ILE A 309 10.36 4.14 23.29
CA ILE A 309 10.10 5.39 24.03
C ILE A 309 8.60 5.57 24.26
N LEU A 310 7.76 5.36 23.25
CA LEU A 310 6.31 5.49 23.38
C LEU A 310 5.74 4.53 24.42
N PHE A 311 6.17 3.26 24.43
CA PHE A 311 5.72 2.28 25.42
C PHE A 311 6.28 2.54 26.81
N PHE A 312 7.49 3.09 26.93
CA PHE A 312 8.01 3.58 28.21
C PHE A 312 7.16 4.73 28.76
N LEU A 313 6.80 5.71 27.92
CA LEU A 313 5.98 6.85 28.34
C LEU A 313 4.55 6.44 28.67
N ALA A 314 3.97 5.54 27.87
CA ALA A 314 2.62 5.04 28.08
C ALA A 314 2.52 4.09 29.29
N SER A 315 3.63 3.52 29.77
CA SER A 315 3.62 2.52 30.86
C SER A 315 2.91 2.99 32.15
N SER A 316 2.76 4.30 32.39
CA SER A 316 2.01 4.83 33.53
C SER A 316 0.49 4.80 33.37
N ASP A 317 -0.02 4.53 32.17
CA ASP A 317 -1.46 4.42 31.87
C ASP A 317 -1.72 3.15 31.06
N LEU A 318 -2.19 2.10 31.75
CA LEU A 318 -2.46 0.81 31.13
C LEU A 318 -3.48 0.92 29.99
N GLN A 319 -4.49 1.77 30.10
CA GLN A 319 -5.54 1.91 29.09
C GLN A 319 -4.98 2.57 27.82
N ALA A 320 -4.08 3.53 27.96
CA ALA A 320 -3.33 4.12 26.85
C ALA A 320 -2.41 3.08 26.17
N VAL A 321 -1.75 2.21 26.93
CA VAL A 321 -0.90 1.14 26.36
C VAL A 321 -1.74 0.13 25.58
N LEU A 322 -2.83 -0.35 26.17
CA LEU A 322 -3.67 -1.40 25.58
C LEU A 322 -4.42 -0.92 24.33
N SER A 323 -4.86 0.34 24.29
CA SER A 323 -5.50 0.93 23.10
C SER A 323 -4.54 1.06 21.91
N VAL A 324 -3.24 1.25 22.17
CA VAL A 324 -2.22 1.45 21.13
C VAL A 324 -1.49 0.16 20.74
N VAL A 325 -1.56 -0.91 21.55
CA VAL A 325 -0.86 -2.20 21.33
C VAL A 325 -1.00 -2.76 19.91
N LYS A 326 -2.18 -2.57 19.30
CA LYS A 326 -2.48 -3.11 17.97
C LYS A 326 -1.79 -2.37 16.83
N VAL A 327 -1.74 -1.03 16.89
CA VAL A 327 -1.38 -0.14 15.77
C VAL A 327 0.00 -0.44 15.14
N PRO A 328 1.06 -0.75 15.91
CA PRO A 328 2.39 -0.89 15.30
C PRO A 328 2.58 -2.23 14.58
N PHE A 329 1.87 -3.29 14.97
CA PHE A 329 1.88 -4.58 14.24
C PHE A 329 1.04 -4.52 12.96
N MET A 330 0.06 -3.63 12.97
CA MET A 330 -0.89 -3.46 11.89
C MET A 330 -0.29 -2.86 10.62
N VAL A 331 0.53 -1.81 10.78
CA VAL A 331 1.14 -1.09 9.65
C VAL A 331 2.03 -2.00 8.78
N PRO A 332 2.96 -2.81 9.33
CA PRO A 332 3.77 -3.73 8.53
C PRO A 332 2.94 -4.80 7.81
N VAL A 333 1.85 -5.29 8.42
CA VAL A 333 0.97 -6.31 7.82
C VAL A 333 0.24 -5.74 6.60
N VAL A 334 -0.34 -4.55 6.71
CA VAL A 334 -1.00 -3.85 5.58
C VAL A 334 0.02 -3.49 4.50
N PHE A 335 1.21 -3.02 4.90
CA PHE A 335 2.26 -2.74 3.93
C PHE A 335 2.69 -4.01 3.18
N GLY A 336 2.81 -5.15 3.87
CA GLY A 336 3.13 -6.44 3.28
C GLY A 336 2.07 -6.93 2.29
N SER A 337 0.79 -6.82 2.64
CA SER A 337 -0.32 -7.22 1.77
C SER A 337 -0.40 -6.34 0.51
N LEU A 338 -0.31 -5.02 0.68
CA LEU A 338 -0.27 -4.06 -0.43
C LEU A 338 0.96 -4.27 -1.31
N TRP A 339 2.13 -4.52 -0.71
CA TRP A 339 3.35 -4.82 -1.45
C TRP A 339 3.17 -6.03 -2.35
N LEU A 340 2.61 -7.13 -1.82
CA LEU A 340 2.34 -8.33 -2.62
C LEU A 340 1.32 -8.04 -3.74
N LEU A 341 0.28 -7.25 -3.46
CA LEU A 341 -0.74 -6.85 -4.45
C LEU A 341 -0.14 -6.03 -5.60
N PHE A 342 0.68 -5.01 -5.30
CA PHE A 342 1.34 -4.20 -6.32
C PHE A 342 2.37 -5.01 -7.10
N ARG A 343 3.11 -5.88 -6.39
CA ARG A 343 4.12 -6.75 -6.97
C ARG A 343 3.49 -7.76 -7.94
N SER A 344 2.40 -8.43 -7.58
CA SER A 344 1.72 -9.39 -8.46
C SER A 344 1.22 -8.73 -9.77
N ALA A 345 0.74 -7.48 -9.69
CA ALA A 345 0.35 -6.70 -10.87
C ALA A 345 1.54 -6.37 -11.79
N ALA A 346 2.70 -6.03 -11.23
CA ALA A 346 3.92 -5.80 -11.99
C ALA A 346 4.46 -7.10 -12.60
N GLU A 347 4.39 -8.20 -11.85
CA GLU A 347 4.89 -9.52 -12.23
C GLU A 347 4.08 -10.17 -13.35
N ASN A 348 2.80 -9.85 -13.49
CA ASN A 348 2.02 -10.28 -14.66
C ASN A 348 2.70 -9.93 -15.99
N LYS A 349 3.48 -8.84 -16.06
CA LYS A 349 4.26 -8.47 -17.26
C LYS A 349 5.51 -9.35 -17.46
N GLN A 350 6.05 -9.90 -16.38
CA GLN A 350 7.25 -10.75 -16.36
C GLN A 350 6.91 -12.23 -16.20
N LEU A 351 5.63 -12.59 -16.19
CA LEU A 351 5.16 -13.93 -15.87
C LEU A 351 5.68 -14.96 -16.87
N ALA A 352 5.81 -14.59 -18.15
CA ALA A 352 6.39 -15.44 -19.18
C ALA A 352 7.83 -15.84 -18.86
N TRP A 353 8.65 -14.88 -18.42
CA TRP A 353 10.01 -15.15 -17.96
C TRP A 353 10.06 -15.96 -16.67
N ARG A 354 9.11 -15.77 -15.76
CA ARG A 354 9.07 -16.59 -14.52
C ARG A 354 8.67 -18.03 -14.76
N LEU A 355 7.82 -18.26 -15.75
CA LEU A 355 7.38 -19.60 -16.12
C LEU A 355 8.47 -20.40 -16.86
N THR A 356 9.58 -19.76 -17.28
CA THR A 356 10.73 -20.49 -17.83
C THR A 356 11.64 -21.08 -16.76
N PHE A 357 11.45 -20.75 -15.47
CA PHE A 357 12.22 -21.40 -14.41
C PHE A 357 11.83 -22.89 -14.29
N PRO A 358 12.81 -23.80 -14.15
CA PRO A 358 12.58 -25.24 -14.01
C PRO A 358 12.13 -25.62 -12.59
N HIS A 359 11.11 -24.93 -12.08
CA HIS A 359 10.61 -25.10 -10.72
C HIS A 359 9.09 -25.28 -10.71
N SER A 360 8.57 -25.96 -9.68
CA SER A 360 7.12 -26.10 -9.53
C SER A 360 6.46 -24.74 -9.35
N ARG A 361 5.30 -24.54 -9.96
CA ARG A 361 4.53 -23.29 -9.88
C ARG A 361 4.16 -22.94 -8.44
N PHE A 362 3.92 -23.95 -7.62
CA PHE A 362 3.67 -23.80 -6.19
C PHE A 362 4.90 -23.25 -5.47
N SER A 363 6.09 -23.79 -5.74
CA SER A 363 7.35 -23.29 -5.17
C SER A 363 7.63 -21.83 -5.58
N LEU A 364 7.26 -21.43 -6.80
CA LEU A 364 7.41 -20.05 -7.27
C LEU A 364 6.51 -19.05 -6.52
N LEU A 365 5.25 -19.42 -6.25
CA LEU A 365 4.34 -18.56 -5.49
C LEU A 365 4.69 -18.56 -3.99
N LEU A 366 5.04 -19.72 -3.46
CA LEU A 366 5.45 -19.88 -2.07
C LEU A 366 6.75 -19.11 -1.78
N SER A 367 7.73 -19.08 -2.69
CA SER A 367 8.96 -18.31 -2.48
C SER A 367 8.68 -16.82 -2.37
N GLN A 368 7.75 -16.32 -3.18
CA GLN A 368 7.34 -14.92 -3.17
C GLN A 368 6.61 -14.56 -1.89
N SER A 369 5.57 -15.33 -1.52
CA SER A 369 4.81 -15.09 -0.28
C SER A 369 5.71 -15.22 0.94
N ALA A 370 6.58 -16.24 1.00
CA ALA A 370 7.55 -16.42 2.08
C ALA A 370 8.56 -15.27 2.16
N SER A 371 9.03 -14.73 1.04
CA SER A 371 9.95 -13.58 1.04
C SER A 371 9.32 -12.33 1.66
N VAL A 372 8.04 -12.07 1.41
CA VAL A 372 7.31 -10.95 2.00
C VAL A 372 7.00 -11.25 3.46
N TRP A 373 6.48 -12.44 3.76
CA TRP A 373 6.13 -12.88 5.11
C TRP A 373 7.33 -12.78 6.07
N THR A 374 8.48 -13.34 5.69
CA THR A 374 9.69 -13.30 6.53
C THR A 374 10.16 -11.88 6.82
N LYS A 375 10.05 -10.96 5.85
CA LYS A 375 10.46 -9.57 6.03
C LYS A 375 9.51 -8.77 6.90
N VAL A 376 8.21 -8.97 6.74
CA VAL A 376 7.20 -8.33 7.60
C VAL A 376 7.28 -8.88 9.01
N MET A 377 7.44 -10.20 9.18
CA MET A 377 7.60 -10.83 10.50
C MET A 377 8.89 -10.41 11.19
N GLN A 378 10.00 -10.22 10.46
CA GLN A 378 11.23 -9.64 11.03
C GLN A 378 10.97 -8.24 11.59
N VAL A 379 10.24 -7.39 10.87
CA VAL A 379 9.88 -6.05 11.37
C VAL A 379 8.97 -6.15 12.59
N ASN A 380 7.91 -6.97 12.54
CA ASN A 380 7.01 -7.17 13.66
C ASN A 380 7.73 -7.73 14.90
N LEU A 381 8.67 -8.64 14.73
CA LEU A 381 9.47 -9.18 15.83
C LEU A 381 10.33 -8.10 16.48
N VAL A 382 10.97 -7.24 15.68
CA VAL A 382 11.76 -6.11 16.22
C VAL A 382 10.85 -5.14 16.97
N LEU A 383 9.66 -4.84 16.44
CA LEU A 383 8.68 -3.99 17.12
C LEU A 383 8.21 -4.63 18.44
N PHE A 384 7.89 -5.92 18.43
CA PHE A 384 7.49 -6.68 19.62
C PHE A 384 8.56 -6.61 20.72
N VAL A 385 9.81 -6.90 20.37
CA VAL A 385 10.94 -6.83 21.32
C VAL A 385 11.14 -5.40 21.82
N SER A 386 10.95 -4.38 20.96
CA SER A 386 11.09 -2.97 21.35
C SER A 386 9.99 -2.52 22.32
N MET A 387 8.76 -3.00 22.14
CA MET A 387 7.64 -2.73 23.05
C MET A 387 7.86 -3.39 24.42
N LEU A 388 8.30 -4.65 24.43
CA LEU A 388 8.66 -5.36 25.65
C LEU A 388 9.82 -4.68 26.39
N ALA A 389 10.81 -4.17 25.65
CA ALA A 389 11.90 -3.40 26.25
C ALA A 389 11.39 -2.08 26.84
N GLY A 390 10.47 -1.38 26.16
CA GLY A 390 9.84 -0.16 26.65
C GLY A 390 9.00 -0.38 27.91
N SER A 391 8.15 -1.41 27.93
CA SER A 391 7.34 -1.76 29.10
C SER A 391 8.20 -2.28 30.27
N GLY A 392 9.22 -3.08 29.97
CA GLY A 392 10.19 -3.55 30.98
C GLY A 392 11.01 -2.43 31.59
N ALA A 393 11.41 -1.42 30.80
CA ALA A 393 12.04 -0.21 31.31
C ALA A 393 11.08 0.62 32.19
N GLY A 394 9.79 0.66 31.85
CA GLY A 394 8.75 1.27 32.68
C GLY A 394 8.62 0.59 34.04
N LEU A 395 8.65 -0.75 34.06
CA LEU A 395 8.62 -1.55 35.28
C LEU A 395 9.87 -1.29 36.15
N ALA A 396 11.06 -1.28 35.53
CA ALA A 396 12.31 -1.00 36.24
C ALA A 396 12.37 0.43 36.81
N ALA A 397 11.70 1.39 36.15
CA ALA A 397 11.56 2.77 36.63
C ALA A 397 10.41 2.94 37.65
N GLY A 398 9.70 1.88 38.02
CA GLY A 398 8.59 1.92 38.98
C GLY A 398 7.33 2.61 38.46
N ARG A 399 7.14 2.73 37.14
CA ARG A 399 5.99 3.40 36.53
C ARG A 399 4.75 2.51 36.41
N CYS A 400 4.92 1.20 36.45
CA CYS A 400 3.83 0.22 36.35
C CYS A 400 4.01 -0.89 37.38
N THR A 401 2.90 -1.53 37.75
CA THR A 401 2.92 -2.71 38.62
C THR A 401 3.33 -3.98 37.84
N THR A 402 3.79 -5.00 38.55
CA THR A 402 4.13 -6.31 37.94
C THR A 402 2.91 -6.96 37.26
N ALA A 403 1.71 -6.77 37.81
CA ALA A 403 0.46 -7.26 37.24
C ALA A 403 0.12 -6.55 35.92
N GLU A 404 0.26 -5.22 35.85
CA GLU A 404 0.05 -4.44 34.62
C GLU A 404 1.06 -4.80 33.53
N ALA A 405 2.34 -4.98 33.90
CA ALA A 405 3.38 -5.41 32.98
C ALA A 405 3.09 -6.81 32.41
N GLY A 406 2.61 -7.74 33.26
CA GLY A 406 2.19 -9.07 32.84
C GLY A 406 1.01 -9.05 31.88
N SER A 407 -0.02 -8.25 32.17
CA SER A 407 -1.18 -8.06 31.28
C SER A 407 -0.75 -7.47 29.93
N THR A 408 0.10 -6.44 29.95
CA THR A 408 0.65 -5.80 28.74
C THR A 408 1.41 -6.81 27.88
N ALA A 409 2.24 -7.66 28.49
CA ALA A 409 2.99 -8.69 27.78
C ALA A 409 2.06 -9.74 27.14
N LEU A 410 1.02 -10.18 27.84
CA LEU A 410 0.02 -11.11 27.30
C LEU A 410 -0.70 -10.54 26.08
N TRP A 411 -1.18 -9.29 26.16
CA TRP A 411 -1.84 -8.61 25.05
C TRP A 411 -0.88 -8.34 23.88
N LEU A 412 0.39 -8.06 24.14
CA LEU A 412 1.42 -7.94 23.09
C LEU A 412 1.66 -9.25 22.35
N ILE A 413 1.74 -10.38 23.06
CA ILE A 413 1.88 -11.71 22.45
C ILE A 413 0.66 -12.03 21.60
N TYR A 414 -0.54 -11.79 22.14
CA TYR A 414 -1.79 -11.99 21.42
C TYR A 414 -1.84 -11.14 20.14
N ALA A 415 -1.54 -9.84 20.22
CA ALA A 415 -1.51 -8.95 19.05
C ALA A 415 -0.48 -9.37 18.00
N PHE A 416 0.71 -9.80 18.42
CA PHE A 416 1.74 -10.32 17.52
C PHE A 416 1.28 -11.58 16.77
N LEU A 417 0.68 -12.54 17.48
CA LEU A 417 0.15 -13.78 16.88
C LEU A 417 -1.02 -13.51 15.94
N THR A 418 -1.95 -12.63 16.33
CA THR A 418 -3.06 -12.18 15.48
C THR A 418 -2.55 -11.55 14.19
N ALA A 419 -1.54 -10.68 14.28
CA ALA A 419 -0.89 -10.08 13.11
C ALA A 419 -0.20 -11.13 12.23
N ALA A 420 0.43 -12.15 12.83
CA ALA A 420 1.06 -13.25 12.11
C ALA A 420 0.06 -14.11 11.33
N ILE A 421 -1.03 -14.52 11.98
CA ILE A 421 -2.08 -15.32 11.35
C ILE A 421 -2.76 -14.50 10.24
N SER A 422 -3.15 -13.26 10.54
CA SER A 422 -3.76 -12.34 9.57
C SER A 422 -2.90 -12.17 8.31
N LEU A 423 -1.59 -11.90 8.48
CA LEU A 423 -0.68 -11.79 7.34
C LEU A 423 -0.63 -13.10 6.53
N THR A 424 -0.55 -14.25 7.20
CA THR A 424 -0.42 -15.55 6.53
C THR A 424 -1.66 -15.86 5.69
N VAL A 425 -2.84 -15.66 6.28
CA VAL A 425 -4.14 -15.83 5.61
C VAL A 425 -4.26 -14.91 4.40
N THR A 426 -3.94 -13.64 4.57
CA THR A 426 -4.07 -12.65 3.48
C THR A 426 -3.05 -12.86 2.37
N LEU A 427 -1.79 -13.18 2.68
CA LEU A 427 -0.80 -13.49 1.64
C LEU A 427 -1.20 -14.75 0.85
N GLY A 428 -1.82 -15.75 1.48
CA GLY A 428 -2.35 -16.94 0.81
C GLY A 428 -3.59 -16.64 -0.05
N LEU A 429 -4.56 -15.90 0.49
CA LEU A 429 -5.74 -15.43 -0.24
C LEU A 429 -5.36 -14.60 -1.47
N LEU A 430 -4.37 -13.71 -1.35
CA LEU A 430 -3.87 -12.91 -2.47
C LEU A 430 -3.34 -13.78 -3.63
N GLN A 431 -2.85 -14.99 -3.38
CA GLN A 431 -2.43 -15.90 -4.47
C GLN A 431 -3.59 -16.39 -5.34
N THR A 432 -4.84 -16.32 -4.87
CA THR A 432 -6.02 -16.67 -5.68
C THR A 432 -6.23 -15.71 -6.85
N MET A 433 -5.60 -14.52 -6.84
CA MET A 433 -5.65 -13.56 -7.95
C MET A 433 -5.28 -14.20 -9.29
N TYR A 434 -4.34 -15.15 -9.31
CA TYR A 434 -3.95 -15.85 -10.54
C TYR A 434 -5.07 -16.74 -11.10
N CYS A 435 -5.94 -17.30 -10.26
CA CYS A 435 -7.17 -17.96 -10.71
C CYS A 435 -8.22 -16.96 -11.17
N MET A 436 -8.34 -15.81 -10.51
CA MET A 436 -9.27 -14.76 -10.91
C MET A 436 -8.94 -14.18 -12.29
N PHE A 437 -7.66 -14.15 -12.68
CA PHE A 437 -7.27 -13.74 -14.03
C PHE A 437 -7.67 -14.74 -15.13
N ARG A 438 -7.91 -16.01 -14.79
CA ARG A 438 -8.34 -17.03 -15.77
C ARG A 438 -9.75 -16.76 -16.30
N PHE A 439 -10.66 -16.32 -15.44
CA PHE A 439 -12.08 -16.14 -15.79
C PHE A 439 -12.46 -14.66 -15.74
N LYS A 440 -13.00 -14.12 -16.85
CA LYS A 440 -13.39 -12.71 -16.94
C LYS A 440 -14.37 -12.29 -15.84
N VAL A 441 -15.33 -13.17 -15.52
CA VAL A 441 -16.32 -12.96 -14.45
C VAL A 441 -15.65 -12.98 -13.08
N LEU A 442 -14.77 -13.93 -12.80
CA LEU A 442 -14.07 -14.02 -11.52
C LEU A 442 -13.08 -12.85 -11.30
N SER A 443 -12.65 -12.18 -12.37
CA SER A 443 -11.79 -11.00 -12.27
C SER A 443 -12.46 -9.80 -11.57
N ILE A 444 -13.78 -9.84 -11.41
CA ILE A 444 -14.58 -8.92 -10.60
C ILE A 444 -14.28 -9.14 -9.11
N LEU A 445 -14.09 -10.38 -8.67
CA LEU A 445 -13.80 -10.76 -7.28
C LEU A 445 -12.40 -10.29 -6.82
N LEU A 446 -11.57 -9.79 -7.73
CA LEU A 446 -10.27 -9.19 -7.42
C LEU A 446 -10.42 -7.87 -6.64
N ILE A 447 -11.52 -7.15 -6.85
CA ILE A 447 -11.83 -5.91 -6.14
C ILE A 447 -12.10 -6.18 -4.65
N PRO A 448 -13.06 -7.03 -4.26
CA PRO A 448 -13.28 -7.34 -2.85
C PRO A 448 -12.05 -8.01 -2.22
N LEU A 449 -11.28 -8.81 -2.95
CA LEU A 449 -10.03 -9.38 -2.44
C LEU A 449 -8.97 -8.30 -2.14
N ALA A 450 -8.83 -7.31 -3.03
CA ALA A 450 -7.92 -6.18 -2.80
C ALA A 450 -8.40 -5.30 -1.63
N MET A 451 -9.71 -5.06 -1.54
CA MET A 451 -10.32 -4.34 -0.42
C MET A 451 -10.12 -5.09 0.89
N PHE A 452 -10.33 -6.40 0.91
CA PHE A 452 -10.04 -7.25 2.06
C PHE A 452 -8.56 -7.17 2.45
N ALA A 453 -7.63 -7.21 1.50
CA ALA A 453 -6.20 -7.08 1.81
C ALA A 453 -5.82 -5.72 2.44
N SER A 454 -6.57 -4.66 2.16
CA SER A 454 -6.41 -3.35 2.80
C SER A 454 -7.20 -3.17 4.10
N LEU A 455 -8.40 -3.75 4.18
CA LEU A 455 -9.35 -3.60 5.29
C LEU A 455 -9.29 -4.74 6.31
N GLN A 456 -8.50 -5.79 6.04
CA GLN A 456 -8.26 -6.90 6.94
C GLN A 456 -7.92 -6.41 8.35
N LEU A 457 -7.30 -5.23 8.42
CA LEU A 457 -6.90 -4.63 9.67
C LEU A 457 -8.08 -4.28 10.55
N GLN A 458 -9.04 -3.55 9.99
CA GLN A 458 -10.23 -3.12 10.68
C GLN A 458 -11.07 -4.34 11.06
N VAL A 459 -11.28 -5.24 10.10
CA VAL A 459 -12.05 -6.47 10.32
C VAL A 459 -11.44 -7.34 11.41
N VAL A 460 -10.12 -7.55 11.39
CA VAL A 460 -9.43 -8.35 12.41
C VAL A 460 -9.44 -7.63 13.76
N THR A 461 -9.34 -6.30 13.78
CA THR A 461 -9.42 -5.52 15.02
C THR A 461 -10.79 -5.70 15.67
N ASP A 462 -11.84 -5.42 14.90
CA ASP A 462 -13.21 -5.40 15.39
C ASP A 462 -13.70 -6.81 15.77
N LEU A 463 -13.13 -7.87 15.16
CA LEU A 463 -13.48 -9.25 15.49
C LEU A 463 -12.64 -9.84 16.64
N MET A 464 -11.37 -9.45 16.79
CA MET A 464 -10.42 -10.09 17.73
C MET A 464 -10.17 -9.32 19.01
N PHE A 465 -10.47 -8.02 19.05
CA PHE A 465 -10.21 -7.15 20.18
C PHE A 465 -11.53 -6.56 20.68
N PRO A 466 -11.78 -6.57 22.01
CA PRO A 466 -12.92 -5.86 22.57
C PRO A 466 -12.74 -4.34 22.43
N ASP A 467 -13.85 -3.61 22.38
CA ASP A 467 -13.85 -2.15 22.23
C ASP A 467 -13.17 -1.44 23.42
N VAL A 468 -13.26 -2.01 24.61
CA VAL A 468 -12.58 -1.56 25.82
C VAL A 468 -11.85 -2.76 26.43
N ILE A 469 -10.53 -2.65 26.55
CA ILE A 469 -9.72 -3.65 27.26
C ILE A 469 -9.54 -3.15 28.69
N SER A 470 -10.11 -3.87 29.65
CA SER A 470 -10.01 -3.57 31.07
C SER A 470 -8.98 -4.47 31.78
N LEU A 471 -8.54 -4.04 32.96
CA LEU A 471 -7.55 -4.75 33.76
C LEU A 471 -8.20 -6.03 34.31
N GLY A 472 -7.76 -7.19 33.83
CA GLY A 472 -8.34 -8.51 34.16
C GLY A 472 -8.94 -9.24 32.97
N ASP A 473 -9.13 -8.56 31.83
CA ASP A 473 -9.61 -9.20 30.62
C ASP A 473 -8.55 -10.12 30.02
N VAL A 474 -8.94 -11.38 29.81
CA VAL A 474 -8.09 -12.41 29.21
C VAL A 474 -8.28 -12.38 27.69
N PRO A 475 -7.20 -12.41 26.88
CA PRO A 475 -7.32 -12.47 25.43
C PRO A 475 -8.10 -13.72 24.98
N GLY A 476 -8.85 -13.59 23.88
CA GLY A 476 -9.64 -14.66 23.28
C GLY A 476 -8.81 -15.74 22.58
N TRP A 477 -7.95 -16.46 23.31
CA TRP A 477 -7.04 -17.48 22.76
C TRP A 477 -7.76 -18.56 21.94
N LEU A 478 -8.96 -18.95 22.34
CA LEU A 478 -9.78 -19.93 21.61
C LEU A 478 -10.17 -19.41 20.22
N GLN A 479 -10.58 -18.15 20.11
CA GLN A 479 -10.95 -17.52 18.84
C GLN A 479 -9.74 -17.43 17.91
N LEU A 480 -8.58 -17.03 18.45
CA LEU A 480 -7.32 -17.01 17.72
C LEU A 480 -6.94 -18.40 17.20
N GLY A 481 -7.05 -19.42 18.05
CA GLY A 481 -6.81 -20.82 17.69
C GLY A 481 -7.74 -21.32 16.60
N ALA A 482 -9.04 -21.03 16.70
CA ALA A 482 -10.04 -21.40 15.68
C ALA A 482 -9.73 -20.76 14.32
N ILE A 483 -9.36 -19.48 14.30
CA ILE A 483 -8.96 -18.79 13.07
C ILE A 483 -7.66 -19.32 12.51
N ALA A 484 -6.69 -19.72 13.35
CA ALA A 484 -5.48 -20.37 12.87
C ALA A 484 -5.80 -21.72 12.19
N VAL A 485 -6.63 -22.54 12.85
CA VAL A 485 -7.01 -23.88 12.36
C VAL A 485 -7.79 -23.80 11.06
N LEU A 486 -8.65 -22.79 10.86
CA LEU A 486 -9.41 -22.62 9.62
C LEU A 486 -8.63 -21.84 8.55
N GLY A 487 -7.97 -20.76 8.97
CA GLY A 487 -7.32 -19.80 8.08
C GLY A 487 -6.05 -20.33 7.43
N ILE A 488 -5.21 -21.07 8.16
CA ILE A 488 -3.97 -21.64 7.61
C ILE A 488 -4.25 -22.64 6.48
N PRO A 489 -5.09 -23.68 6.65
CA PRO A 489 -5.37 -24.60 5.54
C PRO A 489 -6.09 -23.91 4.39
N LEU A 490 -7.00 -22.97 4.67
CA LEU A 490 -7.62 -22.16 3.61
C LEU A 490 -6.57 -21.41 2.80
N SER A 491 -5.59 -20.78 3.47
CA SER A 491 -4.50 -20.06 2.82
C SER A 491 -3.66 -20.97 1.91
N LEU A 492 -3.37 -22.21 2.35
CA LEU A 492 -2.64 -23.20 1.57
C LEU A 492 -3.44 -23.68 0.35
N LEU A 493 -4.74 -23.94 0.51
CA LEU A 493 -5.64 -24.26 -0.60
C LEU A 493 -5.71 -23.13 -1.62
N CYS A 494 -5.78 -21.88 -1.16
CA CYS A 494 -5.72 -20.69 -1.99
C CYS A 494 -4.40 -20.57 -2.77
N MET A 495 -3.26 -20.83 -2.13
CA MET A 495 -1.95 -20.87 -2.80
C MET A 495 -1.88 -21.99 -3.84
N TYR A 496 -2.40 -23.17 -3.51
CA TYR A 496 -2.43 -24.32 -4.40
C TYR A 496 -3.29 -24.05 -5.65
N ALA A 497 -4.48 -23.47 -5.46
CA ALA A 497 -5.35 -23.03 -6.55
C ALA A 497 -4.61 -22.02 -7.43
N GLY A 498 -4.03 -20.96 -6.83
CA GLY A 498 -3.24 -19.95 -7.54
C GLY A 498 -2.12 -20.56 -8.39
N ALA A 499 -1.39 -21.54 -7.86
CA ALA A 499 -0.30 -22.23 -8.55
C ALA A 499 -0.78 -23.03 -9.77
N ARG A 500 -1.94 -23.71 -9.66
CA ARG A 500 -2.55 -24.43 -10.80
C ARG A 500 -2.98 -23.45 -11.89
N CYS A 501 -3.51 -22.28 -11.52
CA CYS A 501 -4.00 -21.29 -12.48
C CYS A 501 -2.90 -20.38 -13.08
N LEU A 502 -1.67 -20.41 -12.56
CA LEU A 502 -0.60 -19.47 -12.93
C LEU A 502 -0.36 -19.37 -14.45
N HIS A 503 -0.34 -20.50 -15.17
CA HIS A 503 -0.16 -20.51 -16.62
C HIS A 503 -1.32 -19.85 -17.39
N SER A 504 -2.52 -19.88 -16.81
CA SER A 504 -3.74 -19.41 -17.48
C SER A 504 -3.73 -17.89 -17.63
N ALA A 505 -3.02 -17.19 -16.74
CA ALA A 505 -2.82 -15.74 -16.80
C ALA A 505 -2.11 -15.29 -18.09
N LEU A 506 -1.28 -16.14 -18.72
CA LEU A 506 -0.69 -15.85 -20.04
C LEU A 506 -1.68 -16.07 -21.19
N THR A 507 -2.50 -17.11 -21.10
CA THR A 507 -3.38 -17.54 -22.19
C THR A 507 -4.62 -16.66 -22.37
N GLY A 508 -5.04 -15.95 -21.30
CA GLY A 508 -6.23 -15.09 -21.31
C GLY A 508 -6.20 -13.93 -22.31
N GLY A 509 -5.00 -13.53 -22.77
CA GLY A 509 -4.83 -12.46 -23.77
C GLY A 509 -4.82 -12.92 -25.24
N ARG A 510 -4.58 -14.21 -25.52
CA ARG A 510 -4.34 -14.70 -26.90
C ARG A 510 -5.59 -15.20 -27.62
N LYS A 511 -6.62 -15.67 -26.91
CA LYS A 511 -7.82 -16.24 -27.54
C LYS A 511 -8.73 -15.21 -28.22
N SER A 512 -8.55 -13.90 -28.01
CA SER A 512 -9.37 -12.88 -28.69
C SER A 512 -8.78 -12.32 -29.98
N SER A 513 -7.53 -12.65 -30.34
CA SER A 513 -6.91 -12.20 -31.58
C SER A 513 -6.97 -13.24 -32.70
N LEU A 514 -7.11 -14.53 -32.37
CA LEU A 514 -7.22 -15.61 -33.37
C LEU A 514 -8.65 -15.83 -33.89
N PHE A 515 -9.67 -15.33 -33.18
CA PHE A 515 -11.08 -15.41 -33.59
C PHE A 515 -11.58 -14.12 -34.30
N LYS A 516 -10.66 -13.22 -34.68
CA LYS A 516 -10.96 -12.06 -35.53
C LYS A 516 -10.22 -12.09 -36.87
N SER A 517 -9.56 -13.21 -37.16
CA SER A 517 -8.86 -13.48 -38.43
C SER A 517 -9.32 -14.79 -39.08
N ALA A 518 -10.45 -15.32 -38.62
CA ALA A 518 -11.29 -16.31 -39.29
C ALA A 518 -12.70 -15.74 -39.27
#